data_AF-A0AAV3A2K2-F1
#
_entry.id   AF-A0AAV3A2K2-F1
#
_cell.length_a   1.000
_cell.length_b   1.000
_cell.length_c   1.000
_cell.angle_alpha   90.00
_cell.angle_beta   90.00
_cell.angle_gamma   90.00
#
_symmetry.space_group_name_H-M   'P 1'
#
loop_
_entity.id
_entity.type
_entity.pdbx_description
1 polymer ?
#
loop_
_entity_poly.entity_id
_entity_poly.type
_entity_poly.pdbx_seq_one_letter_code
_entity_poly.pdbx_strand_id
1 'polypeptide(L)'
;PRNLCANRIHTSARLNVLLPPHVWLFIKPIQKLLAIILGRSVRKWWKALPANKRQLFKENLQQNRWKLSLASLGLGFLIILFYFTSLEETPVTGRARLLVFRKEHYDLLTTLAYENMIEEFKDEILPEKDERYQQVQKIVQHLIACNSDLPEVAKIEWTLHVVDKPIVNAYVLPNGQIFVFTGILKSVADIDQLAFILCHEMAHAILDHTAEKASVSHLLDFLFMISLVMIWAICPLDSLAMFGQWIQSKLREYVLERPFSRTLETEADKVGIELAAKACIDVRASSVFWKQMMVVSDLGDEPRIPEWLSTHPSHER
;
A
#
# COMPACT_ATOMS: atom_id res chain seq x y z
N PRO A 1 42.78 27.35 -34.33
CA PRO A 1 41.78 27.91 -33.39
C PRO A 1 40.56 26.97 -33.29
N ARG A 2 40.37 26.38 -32.11
CA ARG A 2 39.58 25.16 -31.87
C ARG A 2 38.08 25.41 -31.89
N ASN A 3 37.35 24.58 -32.64
CA ASN A 3 35.91 24.37 -32.51
C ASN A 3 35.61 23.63 -31.20
N LEU A 4 34.80 24.23 -30.32
CA LEU A 4 34.24 23.59 -29.13
C LEU A 4 32.91 22.92 -29.51
N CYS A 5 32.97 21.63 -29.86
CA CYS A 5 31.78 20.78 -29.85
C CYS A 5 31.42 20.46 -28.40
N ALA A 6 30.27 20.96 -27.96
CA ALA A 6 29.61 20.52 -26.74
C ALA A 6 29.09 19.09 -26.93
N ASN A 7 29.67 18.14 -26.20
CA ASN A 7 29.12 16.78 -26.10
C ASN A 7 27.77 16.84 -25.38
N ARG A 8 26.67 16.82 -26.14
CA ARG A 8 25.37 16.40 -25.63
C ARG A 8 25.45 14.89 -25.42
N ILE A 9 25.61 14.48 -24.18
CA ILE A 9 25.38 13.09 -23.77
C ILE A 9 23.87 12.86 -23.92
N HIS A 10 23.48 12.19 -24.99
CA HIS A 10 22.14 11.63 -25.14
C HIS A 10 22.00 10.50 -24.13
N THR A 11 21.39 10.76 -22.97
CA THR A 11 20.84 9.69 -22.15
C THR A 11 19.65 9.11 -22.92
N SER A 12 19.77 7.85 -23.38
CA SER A 12 18.65 7.10 -23.95
C SER A 12 17.45 7.17 -23.00
N ALA A 13 16.25 7.41 -23.55
CA ALA A 13 15.00 7.29 -22.78
C ALA A 13 15.00 5.95 -22.03
N ARG A 14 14.83 5.99 -20.70
CA ARG A 14 14.60 4.76 -19.91
C ARG A 14 13.39 4.08 -20.53
N LEU A 15 13.61 2.90 -21.11
CA LEU A 15 12.55 1.97 -21.47
C LEU A 15 11.83 1.57 -20.17
N ASN A 16 10.84 2.37 -19.77
CA ASN A 16 9.88 2.00 -18.73
C ASN A 16 8.95 0.93 -19.30
N VAL A 17 9.48 -0.29 -19.47
CA VAL A 17 8.67 -1.46 -19.79
C VAL A 17 8.06 -1.95 -18.48
N LEU A 18 7.15 -1.15 -17.93
CA LEU A 18 6.16 -1.68 -17.01
C LEU A 18 5.16 -2.47 -17.86
N LEU A 19 5.06 -3.76 -17.59
CA LEU A 19 4.11 -4.63 -18.26
C LEU A 19 2.70 -4.06 -18.06
N PRO A 20 1.86 -4.01 -19.11
CA PRO A 20 0.51 -3.50 -19.01
C PRO A 20 -0.28 -4.14 -17.84
N PRO A 21 -1.20 -3.41 -17.19
CA PRO A 21 -1.95 -3.92 -16.03
C PRO A 21 -2.64 -5.27 -16.27
N HIS A 22 -3.13 -5.51 -17.49
CA HIS A 22 -3.75 -6.79 -17.87
C HIS A 22 -2.77 -7.97 -17.86
N VAL A 23 -1.48 -7.74 -18.14
CA VAL A 23 -0.44 -8.78 -18.05
C VAL A 23 -0.21 -9.17 -16.58
N TRP A 24 -0.24 -8.19 -15.67
CA TRP A 24 -0.13 -8.41 -14.24
C TRP A 24 -1.24 -9.31 -13.66
N LEU A 25 -2.46 -9.26 -14.22
CA LEU A 25 -3.57 -10.14 -13.85
C LEU A 25 -3.24 -11.62 -14.08
N PHE A 26 -2.42 -11.95 -15.08
CA PHE A 26 -2.02 -13.33 -15.39
C PHE A 26 -0.73 -13.75 -14.68
N ILE A 27 0.15 -12.80 -14.32
CA ILE A 27 1.44 -13.12 -13.67
C ILE A 27 1.22 -13.80 -12.32
N LYS A 28 0.40 -13.23 -11.43
CA LYS A 28 0.17 -13.78 -10.09
C LYS A 28 -0.39 -15.20 -10.09
N PRO A 29 -1.44 -15.56 -10.86
CA PRO A 29 -1.93 -16.93 -10.91
C PRO A 29 -0.90 -17.89 -11.53
N ILE A 30 -0.14 -17.47 -12.55
CA ILE A 30 0.93 -18.28 -13.15
C ILE A 30 2.03 -18.56 -12.12
N GLN A 31 2.49 -17.55 -11.38
CA GLN A 31 3.49 -17.70 -10.32
C GLN A 31 3.03 -18.71 -9.27
N LYS A 32 1.77 -18.62 -8.81
CA LYS A 32 1.19 -19.58 -7.87
C LYS A 32 1.19 -21.00 -8.43
N LEU A 33 0.76 -21.19 -9.69
CA LEU A 33 0.77 -22.50 -10.34
C LEU A 33 2.18 -23.08 -10.44
N LEU A 34 3.17 -22.25 -10.82
CA LEU A 34 4.57 -22.66 -10.88
C LEU A 34 5.09 -23.09 -9.50
N ALA A 35 4.76 -22.35 -8.44
CA ALA A 35 5.13 -22.70 -7.07
C ALA A 35 4.52 -24.05 -6.63
N ILE A 36 3.25 -24.29 -6.97
CA ILE A 36 2.55 -25.56 -6.72
C ILE A 36 3.24 -26.71 -7.47
N ILE A 37 3.52 -26.53 -8.76
CA ILE A 37 4.19 -27.54 -9.60
C ILE A 37 5.58 -27.84 -9.06
N LEU A 38 6.34 -26.80 -8.67
CA LEU A 38 7.68 -26.94 -8.10
C LEU A 38 7.63 -27.76 -6.80
N GLY A 39 6.76 -27.39 -5.85
CA GLY A 39 6.58 -28.13 -4.60
C GLY A 39 6.19 -29.59 -4.83
N ARG A 40 5.18 -29.83 -5.69
CA ARG A 40 4.77 -31.20 -6.08
C ARG A 40 5.91 -32.00 -6.69
N SER A 41 6.73 -31.37 -7.54
CA SER A 41 7.85 -32.01 -8.24
C SER A 41 8.97 -32.38 -7.26
N VAL A 42 9.31 -31.49 -6.32
CA VAL A 42 10.25 -31.77 -5.22
C VAL A 42 9.77 -32.97 -4.40
N ARG A 43 8.49 -32.98 -4.01
CA ARG A 43 7.90 -34.11 -3.26
C ARG A 43 7.93 -35.42 -4.04
N LYS A 44 7.58 -35.39 -5.33
CA LYS A 44 7.58 -36.58 -6.21
C LYS A 44 9.00 -37.11 -6.40
N TRP A 45 9.96 -36.23 -6.66
CA TRP A 45 11.38 -36.56 -6.75
C TRP A 45 11.87 -37.21 -5.46
N TRP A 46 11.55 -36.63 -4.30
CA TRP A 46 11.91 -37.20 -2.99
C TRP A 46 11.30 -38.59 -2.78
N LYS A 47 10.03 -38.78 -3.15
CA LYS A 47 9.34 -40.08 -3.10
C LYS A 47 9.84 -41.10 -4.15
N ALA A 48 10.49 -40.66 -5.23
CA ALA A 48 11.05 -41.53 -6.25
C ALA A 48 12.48 -42.00 -5.92
N LEU A 49 13.19 -41.30 -5.03
CA LEU A 49 14.54 -41.70 -4.60
C LEU A 49 14.52 -43.07 -3.89
N PRO A 50 15.41 -44.01 -4.23
CA PRO A 50 15.54 -45.28 -3.53
C PRO A 50 16.01 -45.08 -2.08
N ALA A 51 15.67 -46.04 -1.21
CA ALA A 51 15.85 -45.92 0.24
C ALA A 51 17.32 -45.66 0.64
N ASN A 52 18.26 -46.33 -0.03
CA ASN A 52 19.70 -46.13 0.17
C ASN A 52 20.16 -44.69 -0.10
N LYS A 53 19.65 -44.05 -1.17
CA LYS A 53 19.96 -42.66 -1.50
C LYS A 53 19.33 -41.68 -0.53
N ARG A 54 18.11 -41.96 -0.04
CA ARG A 54 17.49 -41.13 1.02
C ARG A 54 18.27 -41.20 2.31
N GLN A 55 18.76 -42.39 2.66
CA GLN A 55 19.58 -42.60 3.84
C GLN A 55 20.93 -41.88 3.71
N LEU A 56 21.60 -42.00 2.55
CA LEU A 56 22.81 -41.22 2.26
C LEU A 56 22.57 -39.71 2.35
N PHE A 57 21.42 -39.22 1.88
CA PHE A 57 21.07 -37.81 1.98
C PHE A 57 20.89 -37.37 3.45
N LYS A 58 20.22 -38.19 4.27
CA LYS A 58 20.06 -37.95 5.72
C LYS A 58 21.40 -37.98 6.45
N GLU A 59 22.26 -38.94 6.15
CA GLU A 59 23.60 -39.08 6.72
C GLU A 59 24.47 -37.88 6.32
N ASN A 60 24.42 -37.45 5.06
CA ASN A 60 25.12 -36.26 4.59
C ASN A 60 24.61 -34.97 5.29
N LEU A 61 23.30 -34.83 5.47
CA LEU A 61 22.70 -33.73 6.25
C LEU A 61 23.19 -33.76 7.71
N GLN A 62 23.28 -34.94 8.32
CA GLN A 62 23.78 -35.11 9.69
C GLN A 62 25.27 -34.80 9.82
N GLN A 63 26.10 -35.28 8.88
CA GLN A 63 27.54 -35.04 8.86
C GLN A 63 27.86 -33.55 8.62
N ASN A 64 27.14 -32.90 7.71
CA ASN A 64 27.31 -31.48 7.41
C ASN A 64 26.40 -30.56 8.23
N ARG A 65 25.77 -31.06 9.32
CA ARG A 65 24.82 -30.28 10.14
C ARG A 65 25.40 -28.93 10.57
N TRP A 66 26.67 -28.89 10.96
CA TRP A 66 27.35 -27.65 11.35
C TRP A 66 27.45 -26.64 10.20
N LYS A 67 27.80 -27.09 8.99
CA LYS A 67 27.86 -26.22 7.80
C LYS A 67 26.48 -25.67 7.42
N LEU A 68 25.45 -26.50 7.54
CA LEU A 68 24.06 -26.09 7.29
C LEU A 68 23.56 -25.11 8.35
N SER A 69 23.87 -25.34 9.62
CA SER A 69 23.60 -24.40 10.71
C SER A 69 24.31 -23.06 10.47
N LEU A 70 25.58 -23.10 10.07
CA LEU A 70 26.35 -21.89 9.75
C LEU A 70 25.76 -21.13 8.56
N ALA A 71 25.36 -21.84 7.50
CA ALA A 71 24.71 -21.24 6.33
C ALA A 71 23.34 -20.63 6.69
N SER A 72 22.55 -21.33 7.51
CA SER A 72 21.26 -20.83 8.01
C SER A 72 21.43 -19.59 8.88
N LEU A 73 22.42 -19.58 9.78
CA LEU A 73 22.77 -18.40 10.58
C LEU A 73 23.24 -17.24 9.71
N GLY A 74 24.05 -17.51 8.68
CA GLY A 74 24.48 -16.50 7.71
C GLY A 74 23.30 -15.90 6.94
N LEU A 75 22.37 -16.73 6.46
CA LEU A 75 21.15 -16.26 5.81
C LEU A 75 20.25 -15.47 6.77
N GLY A 76 20.09 -15.95 8.01
CA GLY A 76 19.36 -15.24 9.06
C GLY A 76 19.97 -13.88 9.35
N PHE A 77 21.30 -13.79 9.43
CA PHE A 77 22.02 -12.54 9.59
C PHE A 77 21.79 -11.59 8.42
N LEU A 78 21.80 -12.08 7.17
CA LEU A 78 21.50 -11.25 5.99
C LEU A 78 20.07 -10.71 6.00
N ILE A 79 19.09 -11.51 6.44
CA ILE A 79 17.69 -11.07 6.55
C ILE A 79 17.56 -10.01 7.64
N ILE A 80 18.19 -10.21 8.80
CA ILE A 80 18.20 -9.24 9.89
C ILE A 80 18.87 -7.95 9.45
N LEU A 81 20.03 -8.04 8.79
CA LEU A 81 20.74 -6.89 8.23
C LEU A 81 19.83 -6.15 7.25
N PHE A 82 19.21 -6.87 6.31
CA PHE A 82 18.27 -6.30 5.35
C PHE A 82 17.10 -5.57 6.03
N TYR A 83 16.51 -6.18 7.07
CA TYR A 83 15.43 -5.56 7.85
C TYR A 83 15.89 -4.24 8.46
N PHE A 84 17.00 -4.23 9.20
CA PHE A 84 17.51 -3.02 9.84
C PHE A 84 17.98 -1.94 8.85
N THR A 85 18.52 -2.32 7.69
CA THR A 85 18.92 -1.35 6.65
C THR A 85 17.73 -0.77 5.88
N SER A 86 16.55 -1.40 5.97
CA SER A 86 15.33 -0.98 5.28
C SER A 86 14.32 -0.29 6.21
N LEU A 87 14.69 -0.09 7.49
CA LEU A 87 13.91 0.69 8.42
C LEU A 87 14.20 2.17 8.22
N GLU A 88 13.14 2.94 8.05
CA GLU A 88 13.16 4.41 8.02
C GLU A 88 12.20 4.95 9.07
N GLU A 89 12.39 6.19 9.49
CA GLU A 89 11.44 6.89 10.35
C GLU A 89 10.45 7.70 9.49
N THR A 90 9.20 7.79 9.93
CA THR A 90 8.21 8.68 9.33
C THR A 90 8.58 10.15 9.58
N PRO A 91 8.35 11.04 8.61
CA PRO A 91 8.86 12.41 8.67
C PRO A 91 8.18 13.32 9.71
N VAL A 92 7.02 12.94 10.25
CA VAL A 92 6.25 13.73 11.24
C VAL A 92 6.23 13.07 12.61
N THR A 93 5.92 11.78 12.68
CA THR A 93 5.69 11.08 13.95
C THR A 93 6.93 10.36 14.50
N GLY A 94 7.99 10.16 13.69
CA GLY A 94 9.19 9.43 14.09
C GLY A 94 8.98 7.92 14.28
N ARG A 95 7.88 7.37 13.76
CA ARG A 95 7.58 5.94 13.82
C ARG A 95 8.50 5.18 12.87
N ALA A 96 9.11 4.11 13.36
CA ALA A 96 9.84 3.19 12.50
C ALA A 96 8.89 2.48 11.52
N ARG A 97 9.20 2.56 10.23
CA ARG A 97 8.48 1.92 9.13
C ARG A 97 9.45 1.15 8.24
N LEU A 98 8.95 0.08 7.63
CA LEU A 98 9.73 -0.73 6.69
C LEU A 98 9.44 -0.29 5.25
N LEU A 99 10.46 0.23 4.57
CA LEU A 99 10.37 0.60 3.15
C LEU A 99 11.31 -0.30 2.33
N VAL A 100 10.70 -1.23 1.59
CA VAL A 100 11.42 -2.22 0.78
C VAL A 100 11.82 -1.64 -0.57
N PHE A 101 11.01 -0.73 -1.11
CA PHE A 101 11.31 -0.05 -2.37
C PHE A 101 11.67 1.42 -2.13
N ARG A 102 12.60 1.91 -2.95
CA ARG A 102 12.91 3.34 -3.00
C ARG A 102 11.71 4.13 -3.51
N LYS A 103 11.55 5.35 -3.01
CA LYS A 103 10.52 6.32 -3.41
C LYS A 103 10.37 6.47 -4.92
N GLU A 104 11.48 6.49 -5.67
CA GLU A 104 11.49 6.59 -7.14
C GLU A 104 10.63 5.52 -7.87
N HIS A 105 10.56 4.29 -7.36
CA HIS A 105 9.73 3.25 -7.97
C HIS A 105 8.25 3.47 -7.70
N TYR A 106 7.92 4.07 -6.56
CA TYR A 106 6.56 4.44 -6.20
C TYR A 106 6.06 5.63 -7.01
N ASP A 107 6.91 6.61 -7.31
CA ASP A 107 6.50 7.79 -8.08
C ASP A 107 5.95 7.40 -9.46
N LEU A 108 6.58 6.42 -10.12
CA LEU A 108 6.11 5.90 -11.39
C LEU A 108 4.76 5.17 -11.27
N LEU A 109 4.58 4.35 -10.23
CA LEU A 109 3.31 3.66 -9.99
C LEU A 109 2.18 4.65 -9.64
N THR A 110 2.49 5.66 -8.85
CA THR A 110 1.56 6.75 -8.51
C THR A 110 1.18 7.55 -9.75
N THR A 111 2.12 7.83 -10.64
CA THR A 111 1.85 8.54 -11.91
C THR A 111 0.91 7.72 -12.80
N LEU A 112 1.14 6.42 -12.92
CA LEU A 112 0.26 5.54 -13.68
C LEU A 112 -1.14 5.42 -13.04
N ALA A 113 -1.22 5.34 -11.72
CA ALA A 113 -2.49 5.34 -11.01
C ALA A 113 -3.26 6.65 -11.31
N TYR A 114 -2.58 7.79 -11.19
CA TYR A 114 -3.12 9.09 -11.53
C TYR A 114 -3.66 9.16 -12.97
N GLU A 115 -2.86 8.76 -13.96
CA GLU A 115 -3.27 8.76 -15.38
C GLU A 115 -4.52 7.91 -15.62
N ASN A 116 -4.59 6.72 -15.02
CA ASN A 116 -5.77 5.85 -15.13
C ASN A 116 -7.02 6.51 -14.54
N MET A 117 -6.88 7.22 -13.42
CA MET A 117 -8.01 7.85 -12.72
C MET A 117 -8.51 9.10 -13.44
N ILE A 118 -7.60 9.88 -14.00
CA ILE A 118 -7.95 11.00 -14.88
C ILE A 118 -8.70 10.48 -16.11
N GLU A 119 -8.25 9.39 -16.73
CA GLU A 119 -8.95 8.81 -17.87
C GLU A 119 -10.32 8.24 -17.47
N GLU A 120 -10.42 7.57 -16.31
CA GLU A 120 -11.68 7.01 -15.80
C GLU A 120 -12.72 8.09 -15.50
N PHE A 121 -12.33 9.20 -14.87
CA PHE A 121 -13.24 10.25 -14.41
C PHE A 121 -13.27 11.50 -15.30
N LYS A 122 -12.63 11.45 -16.47
CA LYS A 122 -12.42 12.62 -17.35
C LYS A 122 -13.69 13.44 -17.61
N ASP A 123 -14.80 12.76 -17.88
CA ASP A 123 -16.08 13.40 -18.23
C ASP A 123 -16.89 13.85 -17.00
N GLU A 124 -16.43 13.49 -15.81
CA GLU A 124 -17.10 13.74 -14.52
C GLU A 124 -16.32 14.72 -13.64
N ILE A 125 -15.09 15.08 -14.02
CA ILE A 125 -14.32 16.12 -13.33
C ILE A 125 -15.02 17.48 -13.52
N LEU A 126 -15.35 18.12 -12.41
CA LEU A 126 -15.99 19.43 -12.42
C LEU A 126 -15.04 20.51 -12.93
N PRO A 127 -15.55 21.47 -13.73
CA PRO A 127 -14.75 22.61 -14.14
C PRO A 127 -14.44 23.51 -12.94
N GLU A 128 -13.30 24.21 -12.98
CA GLU A 128 -12.87 25.11 -11.90
C GLU A 128 -13.86 26.26 -11.58
N LYS A 129 -14.79 26.53 -12.50
CA LYS A 129 -15.85 27.53 -12.33
C LYS A 129 -17.05 27.02 -11.52
N ASP A 130 -17.17 25.70 -11.32
CA ASP A 130 -18.25 25.12 -10.52
C ASP A 130 -18.13 25.56 -9.06
N GLU A 131 -19.26 25.91 -8.44
CA GLU A 131 -19.28 26.39 -7.04
C GLU A 131 -18.74 25.34 -6.07
N ARG A 132 -19.03 24.05 -6.32
CA ARG A 132 -18.54 22.94 -5.49
C ARG A 132 -17.02 22.85 -5.57
N TYR A 133 -16.46 22.98 -6.78
CA TYR A 133 -15.02 23.00 -6.98
C TYR A 133 -14.39 24.16 -6.20
N GLN A 134 -14.91 25.37 -6.36
CA GLN A 134 -14.36 26.56 -5.70
C GLN A 134 -14.43 26.50 -4.17
N GLN A 135 -15.50 25.91 -3.62
CA GLN A 135 -15.62 25.69 -2.18
C GLN A 135 -14.52 24.76 -1.66
N VAL A 136 -14.33 23.60 -2.30
CA VAL A 136 -13.29 22.64 -1.92
C VAL A 136 -11.90 23.23 -2.13
N GLN A 137 -11.69 23.95 -3.23
CA GLN A 137 -10.42 24.60 -3.56
C GLN A 137 -10.00 25.60 -2.47
N LYS A 138 -10.93 26.43 -1.97
CA LYS A 138 -10.65 27.37 -0.88
C LYS A 138 -10.19 26.66 0.39
N ILE A 139 -10.83 25.55 0.74
CA ILE A 139 -10.48 24.74 1.93
C ILE A 139 -9.07 24.15 1.73
N VAL A 140 -8.83 23.47 0.60
CA VAL A 140 -7.55 22.86 0.28
C VAL A 140 -6.41 23.89 0.31
N GLN A 141 -6.60 25.05 -0.33
CA GLN A 141 -5.59 26.12 -0.35
C GLN A 141 -5.30 26.65 1.06
N HIS A 142 -6.33 26.84 1.89
CA HIS A 142 -6.17 27.24 3.28
C HIS A 142 -5.37 26.21 4.08
N LEU A 143 -5.71 24.93 3.96
CA LEU A 143 -5.02 23.83 4.63
C LEU A 143 -3.53 23.75 4.24
N ILE A 144 -3.22 23.86 2.94
CA ILE A 144 -1.84 23.85 2.44
C ILE A 144 -1.08 25.07 2.96
N ALA A 145 -1.68 26.26 2.90
CA ALA A 145 -1.02 27.50 3.35
C ALA A 145 -0.66 27.45 4.84
N CYS A 146 -1.60 27.03 5.69
CA CYS A 146 -1.40 26.91 7.14
C CYS A 146 -0.40 25.83 7.55
N ASN A 147 -0.11 24.86 6.68
CA ASN A 147 0.81 23.75 6.95
C ASN A 147 2.10 23.81 6.10
N SER A 148 2.34 24.92 5.40
CA SER A 148 3.50 25.11 4.52
C SER A 148 4.85 25.15 5.24
N ASP A 149 4.86 25.30 6.56
CA ASP A 149 6.04 25.18 7.41
C ASP A 149 6.55 23.74 7.54
N LEU A 150 5.69 22.74 7.27
CA LEU A 150 6.09 21.34 7.21
C LEU A 150 6.77 21.06 5.86
N PRO A 151 8.06 20.64 5.83
CA PRO A 151 8.77 20.40 4.58
C PRO A 151 8.08 19.39 3.68
N GLU A 152 7.43 18.37 4.24
CA GLU A 152 6.73 17.35 3.46
C GLU A 152 5.46 17.88 2.79
N VAL A 153 4.79 18.88 3.37
CA VAL A 153 3.67 19.57 2.72
C VAL A 153 4.20 20.48 1.60
N ALA A 154 5.28 21.22 1.88
CA ALA A 154 5.84 22.20 0.95
C ALA A 154 6.52 21.59 -0.28
N LYS A 155 7.03 20.36 -0.19
CA LYS A 155 7.67 19.62 -1.30
C LYS A 155 6.65 19.06 -2.31
N ILE A 156 5.39 18.93 -1.93
CA ILE A 156 4.35 18.30 -2.75
C ILE A 156 3.63 19.37 -3.58
N GLU A 157 3.47 19.11 -4.88
CA GLU A 157 2.63 19.93 -5.76
C GLU A 157 1.17 19.48 -5.67
N TRP A 158 0.40 20.16 -4.82
CA TRP A 158 -0.99 19.82 -4.57
C TRP A 158 -1.90 20.24 -5.73
N THR A 159 -2.65 19.29 -6.28
CA THR A 159 -3.61 19.52 -7.37
C THR A 159 -4.97 18.94 -7.00
N LEU A 160 -6.04 19.73 -7.10
CA LEU A 160 -7.39 19.32 -6.74
C LEU A 160 -8.20 18.90 -7.97
N HIS A 161 -8.83 17.73 -7.87
CA HIS A 161 -9.85 17.21 -8.77
C HIS A 161 -11.15 16.95 -7.98
N VAL A 162 -12.26 17.54 -8.42
CA VAL A 162 -13.58 17.24 -7.84
C VAL A 162 -14.39 16.44 -8.85
N VAL A 163 -14.81 15.24 -8.47
CA VAL A 163 -15.46 14.28 -9.37
C VAL A 163 -16.96 14.21 -9.06
N ASP A 164 -17.80 14.42 -10.08
CA ASP A 164 -19.26 14.42 -9.93
C ASP A 164 -19.88 13.02 -9.91
N LYS A 165 -19.54 12.25 -8.88
CA LYS A 165 -20.23 10.99 -8.56
C LYS A 165 -20.79 11.02 -7.15
N PRO A 166 -21.95 10.38 -6.92
CA PRO A 166 -22.56 10.22 -5.59
C PRO A 166 -21.84 9.17 -4.72
N ILE A 167 -20.51 9.07 -4.84
CA ILE A 167 -19.66 8.19 -4.03
C ILE A 167 -19.19 8.97 -2.80
N VAL A 168 -19.37 8.39 -1.62
CA VAL A 168 -18.91 8.98 -0.35
C VAL A 168 -17.44 8.61 -0.16
N ASN A 169 -16.55 9.37 -0.80
CA ASN A 169 -15.11 9.16 -0.71
C ASN A 169 -14.29 10.44 -1.01
N ALA A 170 -13.06 10.46 -0.54
CA ALA A 170 -11.99 11.37 -0.94
C ALA A 170 -10.67 10.61 -0.75
N TYR A 171 -9.67 10.88 -1.59
CA TYR A 171 -8.33 10.35 -1.34
C TYR A 171 -7.26 11.24 -1.94
N VAL A 172 -6.05 11.09 -1.44
CA VAL A 172 -4.87 11.83 -1.89
C VAL A 172 -3.78 10.85 -2.34
N LEU A 173 -3.31 11.04 -3.57
CA LEU A 173 -2.19 10.27 -4.09
C LEU A 173 -0.86 10.80 -3.52
N PRO A 174 0.18 9.94 -3.39
CA PRO A 174 1.48 10.35 -2.83
C PRO A 174 2.15 11.55 -3.53
N ASN A 175 1.79 11.83 -4.79
CA ASN A 175 2.29 12.97 -5.56
C ASN A 175 1.43 14.24 -5.42
N GLY A 176 0.50 14.30 -4.46
CA GLY A 176 -0.29 15.50 -4.16
C GLY A 176 -1.58 15.65 -4.95
N GLN A 177 -1.98 14.64 -5.74
CA GLN A 177 -3.24 14.68 -6.49
C GLN A 177 -4.39 14.34 -5.54
N ILE A 178 -5.24 15.33 -5.28
CA ILE A 178 -6.39 15.24 -4.37
C ILE A 178 -7.63 14.97 -5.21
N PHE A 179 -8.38 13.92 -4.87
CA PHE A 179 -9.66 13.60 -5.49
C PHE A 179 -10.77 13.66 -4.45
N VAL A 180 -11.80 14.45 -4.72
CA VAL A 180 -12.97 14.61 -3.85
C VAL A 180 -14.23 14.29 -4.64
N PHE A 181 -15.03 13.34 -4.17
CA PHE A 181 -16.27 12.95 -4.85
C PHE A 181 -17.46 13.74 -4.32
N THR A 182 -18.40 14.15 -5.18
CA THR A 182 -19.56 14.96 -4.75
C THR A 182 -20.47 14.25 -3.74
N GLY A 183 -20.37 12.93 -3.60
CA GLY A 183 -21.01 12.18 -2.53
C GLY A 183 -20.50 12.53 -1.13
N ILE A 184 -19.18 12.70 -0.92
CA ILE A 184 -18.64 13.07 0.41
C ILE A 184 -19.13 14.46 0.85
N LEU A 185 -19.27 15.38 -0.11
CA LEU A 185 -19.77 16.75 0.14
C LEU A 185 -21.21 16.75 0.66
N LYS A 186 -22.00 15.71 0.36
CA LYS A 186 -23.37 15.54 0.86
C LYS A 186 -23.42 14.81 2.20
N SER A 187 -22.34 14.15 2.59
CA SER A 187 -22.25 13.38 3.83
C SER A 187 -21.69 14.18 4.99
N VAL A 188 -20.90 15.22 4.72
CA VAL A 188 -20.37 16.15 5.72
C VAL A 188 -21.43 17.18 6.12
N ALA A 189 -21.47 17.51 7.42
CA ALA A 189 -22.39 18.49 7.99
C ALA A 189 -21.90 19.94 7.85
N ASP A 190 -20.58 20.14 7.81
CA ASP A 190 -19.95 21.45 7.77
C ASP A 190 -18.56 21.41 7.09
N ILE A 191 -17.96 22.59 6.96
CA ILE A 191 -16.64 22.78 6.37
C ILE A 191 -15.55 22.14 7.24
N ASP A 192 -15.72 22.11 8.57
CA ASP A 192 -14.71 21.58 9.49
C ASP A 192 -14.57 20.06 9.33
N GLN A 193 -15.69 19.35 9.13
CA GLN A 193 -15.67 17.93 8.82
C GLN A 193 -14.98 17.63 7.49
N LEU A 194 -15.29 18.39 6.44
CA LEU A 194 -14.61 18.23 5.14
C LEU A 194 -13.12 18.53 5.24
N ALA A 195 -12.75 19.59 5.95
CA ALA A 195 -11.37 19.97 6.17
C ALA A 195 -10.61 18.90 6.96
N PHE A 196 -11.23 18.28 7.96
CA PHE A 196 -10.65 17.16 8.69
C PHE A 196 -10.39 15.94 7.77
N ILE A 197 -11.37 15.53 6.96
CA ILE A 197 -11.21 14.43 6.00
C ILE A 197 -10.02 14.70 5.07
N LEU A 198 -9.94 15.92 4.53
CA LEU A 198 -8.82 16.32 3.67
C LEU A 198 -7.49 16.30 4.43
N CYS A 199 -7.45 16.72 5.69
CA CYS A 199 -6.24 16.64 6.51
C CYS A 199 -5.81 15.19 6.79
N HIS A 200 -6.76 14.28 7.02
CA HIS A 200 -6.51 12.85 7.16
C HIS A 200 -5.89 12.27 5.88
N GLU A 201 -6.46 12.59 4.71
CA GLU A 201 -5.90 12.17 3.43
C GLU A 201 -4.52 12.79 3.12
N MET A 202 -4.34 14.07 3.42
CA MET A 202 -3.03 14.73 3.31
C MET A 202 -2.01 14.06 4.21
N ALA A 203 -2.40 13.63 5.42
CA ALA A 203 -1.52 12.89 6.32
C ALA A 203 -1.09 11.55 5.73
N HIS A 204 -1.99 10.79 5.08
CA HIS A 204 -1.61 9.56 4.36
C HIS A 204 -0.53 9.80 3.29
N ALA A 205 -0.65 10.89 2.53
CA ALA A 205 0.34 11.25 1.51
C ALA A 205 1.68 11.69 2.11
N ILE A 206 1.65 12.59 3.11
CA ILE A 206 2.85 13.10 3.80
C ILE A 206 3.63 11.99 4.52
N LEU A 207 2.90 11.02 5.07
CA LEU A 207 3.49 9.87 5.76
C LEU A 207 3.80 8.70 4.82
N ASP A 208 3.68 8.87 3.49
CA ASP A 208 3.86 7.84 2.46
C ASP A 208 3.19 6.48 2.81
N HIS A 209 2.01 6.47 3.45
CA HIS A 209 1.35 5.24 3.93
C HIS A 209 1.10 4.23 2.80
N THR A 210 0.81 4.70 1.60
CA THR A 210 0.66 3.86 0.40
C THR A 210 1.94 3.12 0.06
N ALA A 211 3.11 3.78 0.15
CA ALA A 211 4.40 3.16 -0.13
C ALA A 211 4.79 2.15 0.96
N GLU A 212 4.49 2.44 2.22
CA GLU A 212 4.70 1.51 3.34
C GLU A 212 3.83 0.26 3.17
N LYS A 213 2.52 0.43 2.93
CA LYS A 213 1.57 -0.67 2.73
C LYS A 213 1.95 -1.56 1.57
N ALA A 214 2.33 -0.97 0.44
CA ALA A 214 2.78 -1.73 -0.71
C ALA A 214 4.12 -2.45 -0.43
N SER A 215 5.06 -1.83 0.29
CA SER A 215 6.34 -2.48 0.65
C SER A 215 6.12 -3.72 1.52
N VAL A 216 5.28 -3.59 2.55
CA VAL A 216 4.91 -4.71 3.44
C VAL A 216 4.14 -5.79 2.67
N SER A 217 3.19 -5.40 1.82
CA SER A 217 2.41 -6.33 0.99
C SER A 217 3.29 -7.15 0.05
N HIS A 218 4.29 -6.52 -0.60
CA HIS A 218 5.23 -7.21 -1.47
C HIS A 218 6.16 -8.15 -0.71
N LEU A 219 6.68 -7.73 0.45
CA LEU A 219 7.49 -8.60 1.29
C LEU A 219 6.70 -9.83 1.75
N LEU A 220 5.47 -9.63 2.22
CA LEU A 220 4.58 -10.72 2.61
C LEU A 220 4.25 -11.63 1.42
N ASP A 221 3.97 -11.06 0.23
CA ASP A 221 3.76 -11.85 -0.99
C ASP A 221 4.95 -12.76 -1.29
N PHE A 222 6.17 -12.23 -1.21
CA PHE A 222 7.38 -13.02 -1.41
C PHE A 222 7.51 -14.15 -0.39
N LEU A 223 7.31 -13.86 0.91
CA LEU A 223 7.37 -14.86 1.98
C LEU A 223 6.30 -15.95 1.81
N PHE A 224 5.08 -15.55 1.46
CA PHE A 224 3.97 -16.47 1.20
C PHE A 224 4.21 -17.33 -0.04
N MET A 225 4.90 -16.82 -1.06
CA MET A 225 5.30 -17.63 -2.21
C MET A 225 6.29 -18.73 -1.81
N ILE A 226 7.26 -18.43 -0.95
CA ILE A 226 8.19 -19.44 -0.42
C ILE A 226 7.42 -20.48 0.42
N SER A 227 6.53 -20.04 1.32
CA SER A 227 5.76 -20.97 2.15
C SER A 227 4.84 -21.86 1.31
N LEU A 228 4.29 -21.36 0.21
CA LEU A 228 3.45 -22.14 -0.71
C LEU A 228 4.25 -23.31 -1.31
N VAL A 229 5.46 -23.06 -1.81
CA VAL A 229 6.35 -24.13 -2.32
C VAL A 229 6.60 -25.18 -1.23
N MET A 230 6.88 -24.73 -0.01
CA MET A 230 7.16 -25.62 1.13
C MET A 230 5.96 -26.49 1.52
N ILE A 231 4.76 -25.92 1.57
CA ILE A 231 3.51 -26.66 1.84
C ILE A 231 3.34 -27.79 0.83
N TRP A 232 3.47 -27.49 -0.47
CA TRP A 232 3.32 -28.49 -1.54
C TRP A 232 4.47 -29.51 -1.60
N ALA A 233 5.67 -29.15 -1.12
CA ALA A 233 6.82 -30.04 -1.02
C ALA A 233 6.72 -31.02 0.17
N ILE A 234 6.23 -30.58 1.32
CA ILE A 234 6.22 -31.35 2.57
C ILE A 234 4.93 -32.15 2.73
N CYS A 235 3.77 -31.58 2.41
CA CYS A 235 2.49 -32.23 2.65
C CYS A 235 2.37 -33.53 1.84
N PRO A 236 2.10 -34.68 2.48
CA PRO A 236 2.14 -35.99 1.82
C PRO A 236 1.02 -36.20 0.81
N LEU A 237 -0.14 -35.55 1.01
CA LEU A 237 -1.33 -35.59 0.17
C LEU A 237 -1.63 -34.20 -0.40
N ASP A 238 -2.23 -34.18 -1.59
CA ASP A 238 -2.64 -32.92 -2.25
C ASP A 238 -3.80 -32.23 -1.55
N SER A 239 -4.75 -32.99 -0.98
CA SER A 239 -5.85 -32.44 -0.19
C SER A 239 -5.34 -31.67 1.03
N LEU A 240 -4.31 -32.19 1.71
CA LEU A 240 -3.71 -31.52 2.86
C LEU A 240 -2.91 -30.27 2.44
N ALA A 241 -2.20 -30.33 1.30
CA ALA A 241 -1.51 -29.17 0.75
C ALA A 241 -2.51 -28.05 0.37
N MET A 242 -3.65 -28.40 -0.22
CA MET A 242 -4.74 -27.46 -0.52
C MET A 242 -5.30 -26.82 0.75
N PHE A 243 -5.53 -27.60 1.80
CA PHE A 243 -6.00 -27.08 3.08
C PHE A 243 -4.96 -26.12 3.71
N GLY A 244 -3.67 -26.49 3.68
CA GLY A 244 -2.59 -25.61 4.14
C GLY A 244 -2.50 -24.30 3.36
N GLN A 245 -2.65 -24.35 2.03
CA GLN A 245 -2.73 -23.16 1.17
C GLN A 245 -3.95 -22.29 1.51
N TRP A 246 -5.10 -22.90 1.82
CA TRP A 246 -6.30 -22.16 2.24
C TRP A 246 -6.05 -21.42 3.56
N ILE A 247 -5.51 -22.10 4.58
CA ILE A 247 -5.12 -21.46 5.86
C ILE A 247 -4.17 -20.29 5.61
N GLN A 248 -3.12 -20.53 4.81
CA GLN A 248 -2.13 -19.51 4.47
C GLN A 248 -2.79 -18.28 3.82
N SER A 249 -3.74 -18.48 2.91
CA SER A 249 -4.46 -17.38 2.25
C SER A 249 -5.26 -16.54 3.25
N LYS A 250 -5.88 -17.17 4.25
CA LYS A 250 -6.63 -16.48 5.29
C LYS A 250 -5.72 -15.73 6.28
N LEU A 251 -4.55 -16.29 6.57
CA LEU A 251 -3.53 -15.58 7.36
C LEU A 251 -3.01 -14.33 6.65
N ARG A 252 -2.80 -14.38 5.34
CA ARG A 252 -2.37 -13.22 4.54
C ARG A 252 -3.38 -12.08 4.61
N GLU A 253 -4.66 -12.40 4.39
CA GLU A 253 -5.79 -11.49 4.49
C GLU A 253 -5.83 -10.84 5.89
N TYR A 254 -5.80 -11.66 6.95
CA TYR A 254 -5.87 -11.20 8.33
C TYR A 254 -4.72 -10.25 8.75
N VAL A 255 -3.49 -10.53 8.33
CA VAL A 255 -2.31 -9.73 8.70
C VAL A 255 -2.32 -8.36 8.02
N LEU A 256 -2.66 -8.31 6.74
CA LEU A 256 -2.64 -7.06 5.98
C LEU A 256 -3.84 -6.17 6.32
N GLU A 257 -5.02 -6.75 6.50
CA GLU A 257 -6.25 -5.98 6.64
C GLU A 257 -6.46 -5.44 8.05
N ARG A 258 -6.01 -6.15 9.10
CA ARG A 258 -6.42 -5.79 10.47
C ARG A 258 -5.40 -4.97 11.24
N PRO A 259 -4.26 -5.50 11.73
CA PRO A 259 -3.39 -4.75 12.61
C PRO A 259 -2.59 -3.67 11.88
N PHE A 260 -2.10 -3.99 10.67
CA PHE A 260 -1.23 -3.11 9.92
C PHE A 260 -2.00 -1.89 9.39
N SER A 261 -3.15 -2.10 8.76
CA SER A 261 -4.02 -0.99 8.32
C SER A 261 -4.38 -0.07 9.49
N ARG A 262 -4.81 -0.62 10.63
CA ARG A 262 -5.18 0.19 11.81
C ARG A 262 -4.05 1.08 12.34
N THR A 263 -2.80 0.63 12.24
CA THR A 263 -1.66 1.45 12.70
C THR A 263 -1.48 2.68 11.80
N LEU A 264 -1.64 2.51 10.50
CA LEU A 264 -1.56 3.61 9.53
C LEU A 264 -2.73 4.59 9.71
N GLU A 265 -3.95 4.09 9.86
CA GLU A 265 -5.14 4.92 10.10
C GLU A 265 -5.00 5.75 11.39
N THR A 266 -4.59 5.12 12.50
CA THR A 266 -4.40 5.84 13.78
C THR A 266 -3.33 6.93 13.66
N GLU A 267 -2.29 6.68 12.87
CA GLU A 267 -1.24 7.68 12.63
C GLU A 267 -1.72 8.82 11.73
N ALA A 268 -2.48 8.50 10.68
CA ALA A 268 -3.10 9.48 9.81
C ALA A 268 -4.13 10.35 10.55
N ASP A 269 -4.92 9.77 11.45
CA ASP A 269 -5.83 10.52 12.34
C ASP A 269 -5.05 11.48 13.25
N LYS A 270 -3.96 11.00 13.87
CA LYS A 270 -3.14 11.85 14.74
C LYS A 270 -2.57 13.06 13.99
N VAL A 271 -1.91 12.80 12.85
CA VAL A 271 -1.31 13.87 12.05
C VAL A 271 -2.39 14.74 11.40
N GLY A 272 -3.49 14.16 10.93
CA GLY A 272 -4.62 14.89 10.36
C GLY A 272 -5.26 15.86 11.35
N ILE A 273 -5.43 15.46 12.62
CA ILE A 273 -5.87 16.37 13.68
C ILE A 273 -4.86 17.50 13.91
N GLU A 274 -3.56 17.22 13.89
CA GLU A 274 -2.51 18.24 14.03
C GLU A 274 -2.54 19.24 12.86
N LEU A 275 -2.68 18.77 11.62
CA LEU A 275 -2.81 19.61 10.41
C LEU A 275 -4.08 20.48 10.46
N ALA A 276 -5.20 19.91 10.89
CA ALA A 276 -6.47 20.61 11.05
C ALA A 276 -6.38 21.69 12.14
N ALA A 277 -5.77 21.37 13.29
CA ALA A 277 -5.56 22.31 14.38
C ALA A 277 -4.70 23.52 13.95
N LYS A 278 -3.63 23.28 13.18
CA LYS A 278 -2.77 24.34 12.62
C LYS A 278 -3.51 25.26 11.66
N ALA A 279 -4.51 24.74 10.94
CA ALA A 279 -5.39 25.51 10.07
C ALA A 279 -6.58 26.15 10.81
N CYS A 280 -6.63 26.08 12.15
CA CYS A 280 -7.71 26.58 13.00
C CYS A 280 -9.09 25.95 12.68
N ILE A 281 -9.10 24.70 12.23
CA ILE A 281 -10.31 23.89 12.04
C ILE A 281 -10.75 23.29 13.38
N ASP A 282 -12.06 23.19 13.63
CA ASP A 282 -12.56 22.53 14.83
C ASP A 282 -12.28 21.02 14.79
N VAL A 283 -11.22 20.59 15.47
CA VAL A 283 -10.80 19.19 15.54
C VAL A 283 -11.87 18.25 16.11
N ARG A 284 -12.87 18.76 16.83
CA ARG A 284 -13.99 17.94 17.35
C ARG A 284 -14.87 17.41 16.23
N ALA A 285 -14.89 18.07 15.07
CA ALA A 285 -15.61 17.66 13.88
C ALA A 285 -15.22 16.24 13.43
N SER A 286 -13.96 15.82 13.65
CA SER A 286 -13.47 14.47 13.38
C SER A 286 -14.27 13.38 14.08
N SER A 287 -14.43 13.48 15.40
CA SER A 287 -15.15 12.49 16.21
C SER A 287 -16.65 12.46 15.88
N VAL A 288 -17.22 13.61 15.53
CA VAL A 288 -18.61 13.70 15.05
C VAL A 288 -18.75 12.97 13.72
N PHE A 289 -17.83 13.19 12.77
CA PHE A 289 -17.85 12.52 11.47
C PHE A 289 -17.71 11.00 11.60
N TRP A 290 -16.74 10.52 12.39
CA TRP A 290 -16.58 9.08 12.63
C TRP A 290 -17.82 8.45 13.27
N LYS A 291 -18.43 9.13 14.24
CA LYS A 291 -19.69 8.67 14.84
C LYS A 291 -20.84 8.64 13.83
N GLN A 292 -20.93 9.63 12.93
CA GLN A 292 -21.90 9.61 11.83
C GLN A 292 -21.68 8.41 10.91
N MET A 293 -20.44 8.13 10.52
CA MET A 293 -20.11 6.98 9.68
C MET A 293 -20.43 5.65 10.36
N MET A 294 -20.16 5.51 11.66
CA MET A 294 -20.57 4.32 12.43
C MET A 294 -22.08 4.13 12.41
N VAL A 295 -22.86 5.18 12.66
CA VAL A 295 -24.33 5.11 12.61
C VAL A 295 -24.82 4.73 11.22
N VAL A 296 -24.22 5.26 10.16
CA VAL A 296 -24.56 4.89 8.78
C VAL A 296 -24.23 3.42 8.48
N SER A 297 -23.11 2.92 8.99
CA SER A 297 -22.71 1.52 8.87
C SER A 297 -23.66 0.58 9.63
N ASP A 298 -24.05 0.93 10.85
CA ASP A 298 -24.93 0.10 11.70
C ASP A 298 -26.37 0.01 11.16
N LEU A 299 -26.81 1.03 10.42
CA LEU A 299 -28.15 1.11 9.84
C LEU A 299 -28.24 0.51 8.42
N GLY A 300 -27.11 0.10 7.83
CA GLY A 300 -27.03 -0.36 6.45
C GLY A 300 -27.01 -1.88 6.30
N ASP A 301 -27.81 -2.41 5.37
CA ASP A 301 -27.46 -3.68 4.71
C ASP A 301 -26.16 -3.47 3.89
N GLU A 302 -25.36 -4.52 3.73
CA GLU A 302 -24.04 -4.57 3.04
C GLU A 302 -23.82 -3.67 1.79
N PRO A 303 -24.79 -3.38 0.89
CA PRO A 303 -24.55 -2.43 -0.21
C PRO A 303 -24.53 -0.93 0.17
N ARG A 304 -24.69 -0.55 1.45
CA ARG A 304 -24.76 0.86 1.89
C ARG A 304 -23.55 1.36 2.67
N ILE A 305 -22.54 0.52 2.92
CA ILE A 305 -21.32 0.97 3.61
C ILE A 305 -20.63 2.03 2.73
N PRO A 306 -20.42 3.26 3.21
CA PRO A 306 -19.67 4.28 2.50
C PRO A 306 -18.32 3.75 2.02
N GLU A 307 -17.93 4.04 0.78
CA GLU A 307 -16.62 3.65 0.22
C GLU A 307 -15.46 4.16 1.10
N TRP A 308 -15.66 5.30 1.77
CA TRP A 308 -14.79 5.80 2.82
C TRP A 308 -14.51 4.78 3.92
N LEU A 309 -15.51 4.07 4.45
CA LEU A 309 -15.30 3.06 5.51
C LEU A 309 -14.64 1.77 5.00
N SER A 310 -14.83 1.45 3.72
CA SER A 310 -14.14 0.32 3.07
C SER A 310 -12.63 0.60 2.91
N THR A 311 -12.28 1.85 2.66
CA THR A 311 -10.89 2.30 2.48
C THR A 311 -10.22 2.67 3.81
N HIS A 312 -10.99 3.23 4.76
CA HIS A 312 -10.57 3.69 6.08
C HIS A 312 -11.42 3.02 7.18
N PRO A 313 -11.07 1.79 7.58
CA PRO A 313 -11.85 1.03 8.55
C PRO A 313 -11.80 1.72 9.93
N SER A 314 -12.98 2.05 10.46
CA SER A 314 -13.10 2.71 11.76
C SER A 314 -12.47 1.87 12.89
N HIS A 315 -11.94 2.56 13.89
CA HIS A 315 -11.45 1.93 15.10
C HIS A 315 -12.60 1.81 16.09
N GLU A 316 -13.08 0.59 16.37
CA GLU A 316 -13.92 0.33 17.53
C GLU A 316 -13.11 0.63 18.81
N ARG A 317 -13.25 1.84 19.37
CA ARG A 317 -13.01 2.14 20.79
C ARG A 317 -13.91 3.25 21.28
#